data_AF-A0A2W6DMP7-F1
#
_entry.id   AF-A0A2W6DMP7-F1
#
_cell.length_a   1.000
_cell.length_b   1.000
_cell.length_c   1.000
_cell.angle_alpha   90.00
_cell.angle_beta   90.00
_cell.angle_gamma   90.00
#
_symmetry.space_group_name_H-M   'P 1'
#
loop_
_entity.id
_entity.type
_entity.pdbx_description
1 polymer ?
#
loop_
_entity_poly.entity_id
_entity_poly.type
_entity_poly.pdbx_seq_one_letter_code
_entity_poly.pdbx_strand_id
1 'polypeptide(L)' 'MVTTVTTASITTGSPATSPSPNPIALAAAAARLFRAEIALHDAHQTHVDSWIAAANDRLHEALVDYLAVARCAPGAAT' A
#
# COMPACT_ATOMS: atom_id res chain seq x y z
N MET A 1 -21.94 -52.48 -6.67
CA MET A 1 -22.20 -51.15 -6.10
C MET A 1 -21.05 -50.84 -5.16
N VAL A 2 -20.12 -49.96 -5.55
CA VAL A 2 -18.93 -49.61 -4.77
C VAL A 2 -19.05 -48.12 -4.41
N THR A 3 -19.13 -47.82 -3.12
CA THR A 3 -19.22 -46.45 -2.60
C THR A 3 -17.80 -45.93 -2.40
N THR A 4 -17.38 -44.95 -3.18
CA THR A 4 -16.11 -44.24 -2.95
C THR A 4 -16.31 -43.18 -1.87
N VAL A 5 -15.54 -43.27 -0.79
CA VAL A 5 -15.47 -42.27 0.28
C VAL A 5 -14.64 -41.08 -0.22
N THR A 6 -15.26 -39.90 -0.26
CA THR A 6 -14.59 -38.63 -0.54
C THR A 6 -13.90 -38.13 0.73
N THR A 7 -12.56 -38.09 0.71
CA THR A 7 -11.78 -37.44 1.75
C THR A 7 -11.68 -35.95 1.46
N ALA A 8 -12.34 -35.11 2.25
CA ALA A 8 -12.18 -33.67 2.21
C ALA A 8 -10.92 -33.28 3.00
N SER A 9 -9.93 -32.71 2.31
CA SER A 9 -8.74 -32.14 2.94
C SER A 9 -9.13 -30.86 3.69
N ILE A 10 -9.06 -30.92 5.02
CA ILE A 10 -9.22 -29.79 5.92
C ILE A 10 -7.99 -28.90 5.71
N THR A 11 -8.14 -27.76 5.03
CA THR A 11 -7.11 -26.72 5.00
C THR A 11 -7.07 -26.07 6.38
N THR A 12 -6.18 -26.56 7.22
CA THR A 12 -5.81 -25.96 8.49
C THR A 12 -5.42 -24.50 8.25
N GLY A 13 -6.12 -23.59 8.95
CA GLY A 13 -5.96 -22.16 8.83
C GLY A 13 -4.49 -21.73 8.97
N SER A 14 -4.01 -20.99 7.97
CA SER A 14 -2.81 -20.17 8.09
C SER A 14 -3.04 -19.18 9.24
N PRO A 15 -2.16 -19.08 10.25
CA PRO A 15 -2.27 -18.01 11.22
C PRO A 15 -2.14 -16.71 10.43
N ALA A 16 -3.19 -15.88 10.48
CA ALA A 16 -3.12 -14.50 10.05
C ALA A 16 -1.88 -13.89 10.72
N THR A 17 -0.81 -13.75 9.95
CA THR A 17 0.36 -13.01 10.37
C THR A 17 -0.13 -11.59 10.50
N SER A 18 -0.51 -11.20 11.71
CA SER A 18 -0.71 -9.81 12.06
C SER A 18 0.51 -9.07 11.53
N PRO A 19 0.33 -8.15 10.57
CA PRO A 19 1.49 -7.60 9.90
C PRO A 19 2.24 -6.75 10.92
N SER A 20 3.41 -7.22 11.30
CA SER A 20 4.28 -6.50 12.22
C SER A 20 4.66 -5.16 11.58
N PRO A 21 4.78 -4.08 12.36
CA PRO A 21 5.27 -2.80 11.87
C PRO A 21 6.58 -3.03 11.10
N ASN A 22 6.60 -2.72 9.81
CA ASN A 22 7.80 -2.79 8.99
C ASN A 22 8.33 -1.37 8.76
N PRO A 23 9.34 -0.92 9.51
CA PRO A 23 9.87 0.44 9.39
C PRO A 23 10.50 0.71 8.01
N ILE A 24 11.03 -0.32 7.34
CA ILE A 24 11.56 -0.20 5.97
C ILE A 24 10.41 0.06 4.99
N ALA A 25 9.28 -0.64 5.15
CA ALA A 25 8.10 -0.40 4.32
C ALA A 25 7.53 1.00 4.53
N LEU A 26 7.47 1.47 5.79
CA LEU A 26 7.01 2.83 6.11
C LEU A 26 7.92 3.90 5.50
N ALA A 27 9.24 3.74 5.63
CA ALA A 27 10.22 4.66 5.02
C ALA A 27 10.14 4.67 3.49
N ALA A 28 9.95 3.49 2.86
CA ALA A 28 9.78 3.39 1.42
C ALA A 28 8.48 4.07 0.95
N ALA A 29 7.37 3.87 1.66
CA ALA A 29 6.10 4.52 1.35
C ALA A 29 6.18 6.05 1.53
N ALA A 30 6.82 6.52 2.61
CA ALA A 30 7.07 7.95 2.84
C ALA A 30 7.92 8.57 1.71
N ALA A 31 8.97 7.87 1.26
CA ALA A 31 9.80 8.34 0.15
C ALA A 31 9.03 8.41 -1.17
N ARG A 32 8.10 7.48 -1.42
CA ARG A 32 7.21 7.53 -2.60
C ARG A 32 6.26 8.71 -2.52
N LEU A 33 5.64 8.93 -1.37
CA LEU A 33 4.75 10.07 -1.13
C LEU A 33 5.46 11.40 -1.40
N PHE A 34 6.66 11.57 -0.85
CA PHE A 34 7.48 12.77 -1.07
C PHE A 34 7.84 12.98 -2.54
N ARG A 35 8.21 11.92 -3.26
CA ARG A 35 8.48 12.01 -4.71
C ARG A 35 7.25 12.39 -5.52
N ALA A 36 6.08 11.87 -5.16
CA ALA A 36 4.83 12.22 -5.83
C ALA A 36 4.45 13.69 -5.59
N GLU A 37 4.71 14.21 -4.39
CA GLU A 37 4.52 15.63 -4.07
C GLU A 37 5.46 16.53 -4.90
N ILE A 38 6.74 16.18 -5.01
CA ILE A 38 7.69 16.91 -5.89
C ILE A 38 7.21 16.87 -7.34
N ALA A 39 6.79 15.72 -7.84
CA ALA A 39 6.29 15.60 -9.21
C ALA A 39 5.06 16.48 -9.46
N LEU A 40 4.15 16.61 -8.48
CA LEU A 40 3.01 17.53 -8.57
C LEU A 40 3.48 18.99 -8.57
N HIS A 41 4.44 19.35 -7.71
CA HIS A 41 5.01 20.69 -7.71
C HIS A 41 5.62 21.05 -9.07
N ASP A 42 6.43 20.16 -9.64
CA ASP A 42 7.04 20.34 -10.96
C ASP A 42 5.96 20.44 -12.05
N ALA A 43 4.93 19.59 -12.02
CA ALA A 43 3.82 19.64 -12.97
C ALA A 43 3.10 21.00 -12.93
N HIS A 44 2.89 21.58 -11.74
CA HIS A 44 2.34 22.93 -11.61
C HIS A 44 3.21 24.01 -12.26
N GLN A 45 4.54 23.90 -12.21
CA GLN A 45 5.45 24.84 -12.88
C GLN A 45 5.34 24.79 -14.41
N THR A 46 4.87 23.68 -14.97
CA THR A 46 4.71 23.53 -16.43
C THR A 46 3.41 24.12 -16.97
N HIS A 47 2.41 24.36 -16.10
CA HIS A 47 1.05 24.76 -16.48
C HIS A 47 0.36 23.83 -17.49
N VAL A 48 0.79 22.57 -17.60
CA VAL A 48 0.14 21.57 -18.45
C VAL A 48 -0.88 20.81 -17.62
N ASP A 49 -2.17 21.11 -17.81
CA ASP A 49 -3.27 20.55 -17.01
C ASP A 49 -3.30 19.02 -16.97
N SER A 50 -2.97 18.36 -18.09
CA SER A 50 -2.92 16.89 -18.14
C SER A 50 -1.79 16.30 -17.29
N TRP A 51 -0.67 17.03 -17.14
CA TRP A 51 0.44 16.61 -16.28
C TRP A 51 0.12 16.86 -14.82
N ILE A 52 -0.56 17.97 -14.51
CA ILE A 52 -1.04 18.28 -13.16
C ILE A 52 -2.03 17.20 -12.71
N ALA A 53 -3.01 16.86 -13.55
CA ALA A 53 -3.98 15.79 -13.25
C ALA A 53 -3.27 14.45 -13.01
N ALA A 54 -2.37 14.04 -13.91
CA ALA A 54 -1.65 12.77 -13.77
C ALA A 54 -0.68 12.72 -12.59
N ALA A 55 -0.18 13.87 -12.12
CA ALA A 55 0.64 13.96 -10.91
C ALA A 55 -0.22 13.95 -9.64
N ASN A 56 -1.40 14.56 -9.67
CA ASN A 56 -2.37 14.52 -8.57
C ASN A 56 -2.87 13.10 -8.31
N ASP A 57 -3.22 12.37 -9.37
CA ASP A 57 -3.62 10.96 -9.27
C ASP A 57 -2.53 10.11 -8.61
N ARG A 58 -1.27 10.29 -9.02
CA ARG A 58 -0.12 9.60 -8.42
C ARG A 58 0.12 9.98 -6.96
N LEU A 59 -0.09 11.25 -6.60
CA LEU A 59 -0.01 11.69 -5.21
C LEU A 59 -1.09 11.03 -4.37
N HIS A 60 -2.31 10.92 -4.90
CA HIS A 60 -3.40 10.23 -4.23
C HIS A 60 -3.09 8.74 -4.01
N GLU A 61 -2.58 8.03 -5.03
CA GLU A 61 -2.16 6.63 -4.92
C GLU A 61 -1.06 6.45 -3.86
N ALA A 62 -0.03 7.30 -3.87
CA ALA A 62 1.06 7.23 -2.90
C ALA A 62 0.59 7.53 -1.46
N LEU A 63 -0.39 8.42 -1.29
CA LEU A 63 -1.00 8.71 0.01
C LEU A 63 -1.78 7.50 0.53
N VAL A 64 -2.56 6.83 -0.33
CA VAL A 64 -3.30 5.62 0.06
C VAL A 64 -2.34 4.49 0.46
N ASP A 65 -1.26 4.27 -0.29
CA ASP A 65 -0.22 3.28 0.05
C ASP A 65 0.43 3.61 1.40
N TYR A 66 0.84 4.87 1.60
CA TYR A 66 1.42 5.32 2.87
C TYR A 66 0.46 5.12 4.05
N LEU A 67 -0.81 5.49 3.92
CA LEU A 67 -1.80 5.32 5.00
C LEU A 67 -2.07 3.85 5.31
N ALA A 68 -2.08 2.98 4.30
CA ALA A 68 -2.21 1.54 4.49
C ALA A 68 -1.03 0.98 5.29
N VAL A 69 0.20 1.36 4.93
CA VAL A 69 1.41 0.94 5.65
C VAL A 69 1.49 1.55 7.05
N ALA A 70 1.11 2.83 7.21
CA ALA A 70 1.12 3.51 8.51
C ALA A 70 0.11 2.91 9.49
N ARG A 71 -1.10 2.53 9.00
CA ARG A 71 -2.11 1.84 9.82
C ARG A 71 -1.65 0.44 10.25
N CYS A 72 -0.84 -0.20 9.40
CA CYS A 72 -0.21 -1.49 9.63
C CYS A 72 1.03 -1.40 10.55
N ALA A 73 1.53 -0.19 10.81
CA ALA A 73 2.63 0.07 11.74
C ALA A 73 2.07 0.65 13.05
N PRO A 74 1.44 -0.15 13.93
CA PRO A 74 0.99 0.36 15.22
C PRO A 74 2.20 0.77 16.06
N GLY A 75 2.40 2.08 16.20
CA GLY A 75 3.29 2.68 17.18
C GLY A 75 4.67 3.12 16.66
N ALA A 76 4.73 4.35 16.18
CA ALA A 76 5.74 5.30 16.64
C ALA A 76 5.00 6.48 17.30
N ALA A 77 4.23 6.17 18.36
CA ALA A 77 3.76 7.21 19.27
C ALA A 77 4.95 7.58 20.16
N THR A 78 5.60 8.69 19.81
CA THR A 78 6.55 9.41 20.67
C THR A 78 6.15 10.87 20.66
#